data_AF-A0A075I4A3-F1
#
_entry.id   AF-A0A075I4A3-F1
#
_cell.length_a   1.000
_cell.length_b   1.000
_cell.length_c   1.000
_cell.angle_alpha   90.00
_cell.angle_beta   90.00
_cell.angle_gamma   90.00
#
_symmetry.space_group_name_H-M   'P 1'
#
loop_
_entity.id
_entity.type
_entity.pdbx_description
1 polymer ?
#
loop_
_entity_poly.entity_id
_entity_poly.type
_entity_poly.pdbx_seq_one_letter_code
_entity_poly.pdbx_strand_id
1 'polypeptide(L)'
;MNFRRYLNKIQRKTEINQDVSKEIKTKPKKILSFVDPDKNPHEYLKRYLNEPKYKDWFNRNFPNFTIYEAVGLTASDYLEMKRQLFPESEHITNEIQPTKQMKSSNELNFKPTYEHDTKTRFDEFVDERILVSHNAFGNKEMKIKIIEISDENPLLITKFGNRVKINKILITIKHLENQQIEEAEFDIEEIERELIEKRHYTSSNRWIPTESIKSGYIVNTRHTSLISDAMALDYLIF
;
A
#
# COMPACT_ATOMS: atom_id res chain seq x y z
N MET A 1 -23.18 11.18 -3.89
CA MET A 1 -23.32 9.73 -4.17
C MET A 1 -23.31 8.90 -2.89
N ASN A 2 -23.36 7.56 -3.00
CA ASN A 2 -23.49 6.59 -1.90
C ASN A 2 -22.21 6.30 -1.09
N PHE A 3 -21.15 7.13 -1.20
CA PHE A 3 -20.00 7.03 -0.29
C PHE A 3 -20.41 7.07 1.18
N ARG A 4 -21.52 7.76 1.48
CA ARG A 4 -22.11 7.83 2.82
C ARG A 4 -22.32 6.46 3.46
N ARG A 5 -22.71 5.42 2.70
CA ARG A 5 -22.95 4.09 3.27
C ARG A 5 -21.67 3.44 3.79
N TYR A 6 -20.60 3.52 3.00
CA TYR A 6 -19.29 3.00 3.38
C TYR A 6 -18.67 3.83 4.50
N LEU A 7 -18.69 5.16 4.39
CA LEU A 7 -18.16 6.06 5.42
C LEU A 7 -18.90 5.91 6.76
N ASN A 8 -20.23 5.83 6.75
CA ASN A 8 -21.02 5.58 7.96
C ASN A 8 -20.75 4.20 8.58
N LYS A 9 -20.36 3.21 7.77
CA LYS A 9 -19.94 1.89 8.26
C LYS A 9 -18.58 1.98 8.95
N ILE A 10 -17.62 2.69 8.36
CA ILE A 10 -16.30 2.92 8.97
C ILE A 10 -16.46 3.67 10.30
N GLN A 11 -17.28 4.71 10.35
CA GLN A 11 -17.56 5.46 11.59
C GLN A 11 -18.10 4.55 12.69
N ARG A 12 -19.17 3.78 12.40
CA ARG A 12 -19.71 2.80 13.36
C ARG A 12 -18.68 1.76 13.80
N LYS A 13 -17.88 1.22 12.89
CA LYS A 13 -16.81 0.26 13.22
C LYS A 13 -15.74 0.89 14.12
N THR A 14 -15.41 2.16 13.89
CA THR A 14 -14.44 2.90 14.71
C THR A 14 -14.99 3.16 16.11
N GLU A 15 -16.27 3.53 16.24
CA GLU A 15 -16.96 3.70 17.52
C GLU A 15 -17.02 2.38 18.31
N ILE A 16 -17.42 1.28 17.66
CA ILE A 16 -17.45 -0.05 18.28
C ILE A 16 -16.05 -0.48 18.74
N ASN A 17 -15.02 -0.31 17.92
CA ASN A 17 -13.64 -0.62 18.31
C ASN A 17 -13.13 0.27 19.45
N GLN A 18 -13.55 1.53 19.52
CA GLN A 18 -13.21 2.42 20.63
C GLN A 18 -13.85 1.96 21.94
N ASP A 19 -15.10 1.50 21.93
CA ASP A 19 -15.74 0.91 23.12
C ASP A 19 -15.10 -0.42 23.53
N VAL A 20 -14.79 -1.30 22.58
CA VAL A 20 -14.11 -2.58 22.86
C VAL A 20 -12.67 -2.36 23.37
N SER A 21 -11.95 -1.36 22.86
CA SER A 21 -10.59 -1.03 23.34
C SER A 21 -10.55 -0.43 24.74
N LYS A 22 -11.63 0.21 25.20
CA LYS A 22 -11.76 0.67 26.59
C LYS A 22 -11.93 -0.50 27.57
N GLU A 23 -12.53 -1.61 27.14
CA GLU A 23 -12.71 -2.81 27.96
C GLU A 23 -11.46 -3.73 28.05
N ILE A 24 -10.46 -3.59 27.16
CA ILE A 24 -9.28 -4.49 27.11
C ILE A 24 -8.10 -3.98 27.98
N LYS A 25 -8.30 -2.98 28.85
CA LYS A 25 -7.25 -2.63 29.82
C LYS A 25 -7.08 -3.74 30.87
N THR A 26 -5.88 -4.33 30.85
CA THR A 26 -5.25 -5.22 31.85
C THR A 26 -5.31 -6.74 31.60
N LYS A 27 -4.67 -7.21 30.52
CA LYS A 27 -3.91 -8.47 30.60
C LYS A 27 -2.45 -8.13 30.93
N PRO A 28 -1.84 -8.71 31.98
CA PRO A 28 -0.46 -8.40 32.34
C PRO A 28 0.47 -8.77 31.18
N LYS A 29 1.32 -7.82 30.75
CA LYS A 29 2.38 -8.07 29.77
C LYS A 29 3.25 -9.21 30.31
N LYS A 30 3.17 -10.38 29.70
CA LYS A 30 3.95 -11.54 30.12
C LYS A 30 5.39 -11.36 29.63
N ILE A 31 6.23 -10.79 30.49
CA ILE A 31 7.67 -10.75 30.27
C ILE A 31 8.18 -12.19 30.18
N LEU A 32 8.95 -12.51 29.15
CA LEU A 32 9.49 -13.85 28.96
C LEU A 32 10.61 -14.14 29.97
N SER A 33 10.76 -15.42 30.35
CA SER A 33 11.61 -15.84 31.47
C SER A 33 13.11 -15.60 31.30
N PHE A 34 13.58 -15.25 30.11
CA PHE A 34 14.99 -14.93 29.86
C PHE A 34 15.36 -13.48 30.20
N VAL A 35 14.35 -12.64 30.47
CA VAL A 35 14.53 -11.23 30.78
C VAL A 35 14.67 -11.11 32.29
N ASP A 36 15.88 -10.75 32.73
CA ASP A 36 16.16 -10.47 34.14
C ASP A 36 15.37 -9.22 34.58
N PRO A 37 14.51 -9.30 35.61
CA PRO A 37 13.71 -8.16 36.09
C PRO A 37 14.55 -6.98 36.59
N ASP A 38 15.77 -7.26 37.05
CA ASP A 38 16.69 -6.27 37.60
C ASP A 38 17.53 -5.54 36.52
N LYS A 39 17.42 -5.95 35.25
CA LYS A 39 18.14 -5.32 34.12
C LYS A 39 17.22 -4.41 33.31
N ASN A 40 17.81 -3.41 32.66
CA ASN A 40 17.04 -2.48 31.83
C ASN A 40 16.54 -3.19 30.55
N PRO A 41 15.21 -3.21 30.29
CA PRO A 41 14.62 -3.77 29.06
C PRO A 41 15.29 -3.31 27.75
N HIS A 42 15.74 -2.05 27.68
CA HIS A 42 16.36 -1.47 26.49
C HIS A 42 17.73 -2.10 26.17
N GLU A 43 18.41 -2.68 27.15
CA GLU A 43 19.69 -3.35 26.95
C GLU A 43 19.54 -4.59 26.05
N TYR A 44 18.44 -5.32 26.21
CA TYR A 44 18.12 -6.48 25.36
C TYR A 44 17.83 -6.07 23.92
N LEU A 45 17.16 -4.93 23.70
CA LEU A 45 16.97 -4.37 22.36
C LEU A 45 18.30 -3.99 21.71
N LYS A 46 19.18 -3.34 22.47
CA LYS A 46 20.52 -2.95 22.01
C LYS A 46 21.34 -4.18 21.60
N ARG A 47 21.33 -5.23 22.40
CA ARG A 47 22.01 -6.50 22.09
C ARG A 47 21.41 -7.15 20.84
N TYR A 48 20.09 -7.16 20.71
CA TYR A 48 19.42 -7.69 19.51
C TYR A 48 19.79 -6.96 18.23
N LEU A 49 20.00 -5.64 18.30
CA LEU A 49 20.39 -4.82 17.15
C LEU A 49 21.88 -4.92 16.81
N ASN A 50 22.76 -5.03 17.81
CA ASN A 50 24.21 -4.98 17.62
C ASN A 50 24.88 -6.36 17.51
N GLU A 51 24.35 -7.39 18.17
CA GLU A 51 24.96 -8.72 18.24
C GLU A 51 24.23 -9.71 17.32
N PRO A 52 24.80 -10.10 16.16
CA PRO A 52 24.15 -11.04 15.24
C PRO A 52 23.90 -12.41 15.90
N LYS A 53 24.83 -12.86 16.75
CA LYS A 53 24.70 -14.14 17.50
C LYS A 53 23.49 -14.12 18.45
N TYR A 54 23.25 -13.00 19.13
CA TYR A 54 22.12 -12.85 20.06
C TYR A 54 20.79 -12.78 19.30
N LYS A 55 20.78 -12.07 18.18
CA LYS A 55 19.64 -12.03 17.25
C LYS A 55 19.26 -13.42 16.75
N ASP A 56 20.23 -14.20 16.29
CA ASP A 56 20.00 -15.57 15.81
C ASP A 56 19.51 -16.49 16.92
N TRP A 57 20.07 -16.39 18.12
CA TRP A 57 19.60 -17.13 19.29
C TRP A 57 18.14 -16.79 19.63
N PHE A 58 17.78 -15.50 19.64
CA PHE A 58 16.40 -15.09 19.93
C PHE A 58 15.43 -15.61 18.88
N ASN A 59 15.74 -15.42 17.59
CA ASN A 59 14.89 -15.84 16.48
C ASN A 59 14.67 -17.37 16.45
N ARG A 60 15.65 -18.16 16.92
CA ARG A 60 15.53 -19.63 17.02
C ARG A 60 14.69 -20.09 18.21
N ASN A 61 14.82 -19.43 19.37
CA ASN A 61 14.13 -19.85 20.60
C ASN A 61 12.71 -19.26 20.73
N PHE A 62 12.47 -18.10 20.11
CA PHE A 62 11.22 -17.35 20.24
C PHE A 62 10.69 -16.89 18.87
N PRO A 63 10.37 -17.81 17.94
CA PRO A 63 9.93 -17.45 16.57
C PRO A 63 8.58 -16.71 16.54
N ASN A 64 7.76 -16.88 17.57
CA ASN A 64 6.41 -16.30 17.66
C ASN A 64 6.38 -14.97 18.43
N PHE A 65 7.52 -14.48 18.92
CA PHE A 65 7.59 -13.25 19.71
C PHE A 65 8.52 -12.25 19.05
N THR A 66 8.15 -10.98 19.13
CA THR A 66 9.07 -9.90 18.80
C THR A 66 9.92 -9.56 20.02
N ILE A 67 11.15 -9.08 19.80
CA ILE A 67 12.07 -8.79 20.92
C ILE A 67 11.51 -7.72 21.87
N TYR A 68 10.78 -6.73 21.36
CA TYR A 68 10.17 -5.70 22.20
C TYR A 68 9.03 -6.26 23.04
N GLU A 69 8.19 -7.12 22.47
CA GLU A 69 7.10 -7.79 23.20
C GLU A 69 7.64 -8.73 24.28
N ALA A 70 8.69 -9.49 23.94
CA ALA A 70 9.37 -10.40 24.85
C ALA A 70 9.92 -9.71 26.11
N VAL A 71 10.39 -8.47 25.95
CA VAL A 71 11.03 -7.64 26.97
C VAL A 71 10.04 -6.64 27.60
N GLY A 72 8.77 -6.66 27.18
CA GLY A 72 7.70 -5.82 27.75
C GLY A 72 7.64 -4.38 27.22
N LEU A 73 8.43 -4.07 26.19
CA LEU A 73 8.48 -2.79 25.50
C LEU A 73 7.49 -2.72 24.32
N THR A 74 7.33 -1.51 23.77
CA THR A 74 6.48 -1.25 22.61
C THR A 74 7.30 -1.16 21.32
N ALA A 75 6.62 -1.24 20.17
CA ALA A 75 7.26 -1.06 18.87
C ALA A 75 7.90 0.34 18.72
N SER A 76 7.34 1.36 19.37
CA SER A 76 7.90 2.72 19.40
C SER A 76 9.29 2.76 20.04
N ASP A 77 9.46 2.08 21.19
CA ASP A 77 10.73 2.01 21.91
C ASP A 77 11.81 1.33 21.05
N TYR A 78 11.43 0.31 20.27
CA TYR A 78 12.32 -0.35 19.32
C TYR A 78 12.78 0.57 18.19
N LEU A 79 11.86 1.36 17.61
CA LEU A 79 12.20 2.31 16.55
C LEU A 79 13.12 3.42 17.05
N GLU A 80 12.90 3.92 18.27
CA GLU A 80 13.76 4.92 18.89
C GLU A 80 15.18 4.36 19.10
N MET A 81 15.30 3.16 19.66
CA MET A 81 16.59 2.48 19.83
C MET A 81 17.31 2.23 18.50
N LYS A 82 16.58 1.84 17.46
CA LYS A 82 17.16 1.63 16.12
C LYS A 82 17.69 2.94 15.52
N ARG A 83 16.96 4.06 15.68
CA ARG A 83 17.40 5.39 15.24
C ARG A 83 18.62 5.89 16.01
N GLN A 84 18.71 5.60 17.30
CA GLN A 84 19.87 5.97 18.14
C GLN A 84 21.14 5.18 17.77
N LEU A 85 21.00 3.89 17.46
CA LEU A 85 22.14 3.02 17.14
C LEU A 85 22.61 3.16 15.69
N PHE A 86 21.68 3.42 14.78
CA PHE A 86 21.96 3.66 13.36
C PHE A 86 21.36 5.01 12.97
N PRO A 87 22.01 6.13 13.34
CA PRO A 87 21.66 7.44 12.81
C PRO A 87 22.12 7.47 11.34
N GLU A 88 21.46 6.73 10.46
CA GLU A 88 21.76 6.81 9.04
C GLU A 88 21.33 8.17 8.53
N SER A 89 22.35 8.96 8.20
CA SER A 89 22.28 10.11 7.32
C SER A 89 21.38 9.81 6.14
N GLU A 90 20.32 10.59 6.00
CA GLU A 90 19.56 10.67 4.76
C GLU A 90 20.51 11.06 3.62
N HIS A 91 20.92 10.12 2.75
CA HIS A 91 21.34 10.37 1.36
C HIS A 91 21.47 9.06 0.55
N ILE A 92 20.31 8.64 0.01
CA ILE A 92 20.02 8.04 -1.32
C ILE A 92 21.18 7.43 -2.13
N THR A 93 21.07 6.15 -2.55
CA THR A 93 21.19 5.78 -3.98
C THR A 93 20.50 4.45 -4.31
N ASN A 94 19.44 4.55 -5.12
CA ASN A 94 19.04 3.51 -6.06
C ASN A 94 20.18 3.32 -7.07
N GLU A 95 20.78 2.14 -7.20
CA GLU A 95 21.30 1.61 -8.48
C GLU A 95 21.46 0.08 -8.36
N ILE A 96 20.42 -0.65 -8.80
CA ILE A 96 20.61 -2.00 -9.31
C ILE A 96 21.16 -1.82 -10.73
N GLN A 97 22.39 -2.24 -10.98
CA GLN A 97 22.93 -2.39 -12.33
C GLN A 97 22.32 -3.62 -13.01
N PRO A 98 21.73 -3.51 -14.21
CA PRO A 98 21.65 -4.61 -15.15
C PRO A 98 22.69 -4.41 -16.25
N THR A 99 23.46 -5.46 -16.45
CA THR A 99 24.55 -5.58 -17.42
C THR A 99 24.06 -5.38 -18.86
N LYS A 100 24.88 -4.65 -19.64
CA LYS A 100 24.75 -4.38 -21.09
C LYS A 100 24.41 -5.62 -21.94
N GLN A 101 23.49 -5.45 -22.88
CA GLN A 101 23.55 -6.12 -24.20
C GLN A 101 23.37 -5.07 -25.32
N MET A 102 24.12 -5.26 -26.39
CA MET A 102 24.39 -4.30 -27.45
C MET A 102 23.88 -4.83 -28.81
N LYS A 103 23.15 -3.95 -29.53
CA LYS A 103 22.98 -3.80 -31.01
C LYS A 103 22.31 -4.89 -31.86
N SER A 104 21.31 -4.46 -32.66
CA SER A 104 21.37 -4.30 -34.15
C SER A 104 19.99 -3.79 -34.65
N SER A 105 19.89 -2.57 -35.24
CA SER A 105 20.07 -2.17 -36.65
C SER A 105 18.75 -2.16 -37.46
N ASN A 106 18.22 -0.96 -37.76
CA ASN A 106 18.10 -0.43 -39.13
C ASN A 106 17.10 0.74 -39.23
N GLU A 107 17.54 1.76 -39.95
CA GLU A 107 16.99 3.10 -40.14
C GLU A 107 15.69 3.09 -40.95
N LEU A 108 14.76 4.00 -40.61
CA LEU A 108 14.01 4.76 -41.60
C LEU A 108 13.91 6.22 -41.14
N ASN A 109 14.57 7.07 -41.92
CA ASN A 109 14.73 8.50 -41.69
C ASN A 109 13.44 9.27 -42.03
N PHE A 110 12.79 9.84 -41.02
CA PHE A 110 11.88 10.96 -41.19
C PHE A 110 12.21 12.01 -40.11
N LYS A 111 12.88 13.10 -40.49
CA LYS A 111 13.17 14.21 -39.59
C LYS A 111 12.20 15.36 -39.87
N PRO A 112 11.16 15.58 -39.05
CA PRO A 112 10.59 16.90 -38.95
C PRO A 112 11.49 17.74 -38.04
N THR A 113 12.02 18.84 -38.59
CA THR A 113 12.81 19.81 -37.83
C THR A 113 11.90 20.56 -36.87
N TYR A 114 11.95 20.20 -35.59
CA TYR A 114 11.50 21.05 -34.50
C TYR A 114 12.67 21.25 -33.57
N GLU A 115 13.20 22.47 -33.51
CA GLU A 115 14.07 22.92 -32.44
C GLU A 115 13.22 22.95 -31.16
N HIS A 116 13.22 21.84 -30.43
CA HIS A 116 12.69 21.77 -29.07
C HIS A 116 13.85 21.99 -28.11
N ASP A 117 14.08 23.25 -27.75
CA ASP A 117 14.64 23.57 -26.45
C ASP A 117 13.69 23.03 -25.39
N THR A 118 13.94 21.82 -24.86
CA THR A 118 13.55 21.44 -23.50
C THR A 118 14.18 20.12 -23.09
N LYS A 119 15.09 20.21 -22.12
CA LYS A 119 15.48 19.10 -21.25
C LYS A 119 14.34 18.83 -20.25
N THR A 120 13.18 18.41 -20.74
CA THR A 120 12.13 17.78 -19.93
C THR A 120 11.92 16.39 -20.49
N ARG A 121 12.24 15.38 -19.68
CA ARG A 121 12.14 13.97 -20.03
C ARG A 121 10.67 13.63 -20.27
N PHE A 122 10.27 13.41 -21.53
CA PHE A 122 8.90 13.05 -21.94
C PHE A 122 8.30 11.85 -21.17
N ASP A 123 9.17 10.99 -20.65
CA ASP A 123 8.86 9.84 -19.80
C ASP A 123 8.12 10.18 -18.50
N GLU A 124 8.10 11.45 -18.09
CA GLU A 124 7.44 11.92 -16.86
C GLU A 124 6.02 12.48 -17.10
N PHE A 125 5.66 12.79 -18.35
CA PHE A 125 4.31 13.28 -18.68
C PHE A 125 3.36 12.11 -18.90
N VAL A 126 2.57 11.80 -17.88
CA VAL A 126 1.45 10.87 -18.00
C VAL A 126 0.26 11.63 -18.56
N ASP A 127 -0.27 11.16 -19.69
CA ASP A 127 -1.51 11.73 -20.24
C ASP A 127 -2.65 11.59 -19.24
N GLU A 128 -3.23 12.69 -18.77
CA GLU A 128 -4.29 12.65 -17.76
C GLU A 128 -5.53 11.90 -18.25
N ARG A 129 -5.76 11.86 -19.57
CA ARG A 129 -6.92 11.19 -20.17
C ARG A 129 -6.91 9.69 -19.94
N ILE A 130 -5.73 9.07 -19.79
CA ILE A 130 -5.62 7.65 -19.48
C ILE A 130 -5.85 7.34 -18.00
N LEU A 131 -5.90 8.36 -17.14
CA LEU A 131 -6.13 8.24 -15.69
C LEU A 131 -7.56 8.57 -15.27
N VAL A 132 -8.37 9.08 -16.20
CA VAL A 132 -9.74 9.50 -15.94
C VAL A 132 -10.69 8.56 -16.69
N SER A 133 -11.69 8.06 -15.96
CA SER A 133 -12.83 7.33 -16.53
C SER A 133 -14.08 8.19 -16.48
N HIS A 134 -14.96 8.01 -17.46
CA HIS A 134 -16.23 8.72 -17.56
C HIS A 134 -17.39 7.76 -17.31
N ASN A 135 -18.48 8.27 -16.75
CA ASN A 135 -19.73 7.52 -16.63
C ASN A 135 -20.39 7.34 -18.02
N ALA A 136 -21.34 6.40 -18.14
CA ALA A 136 -22.16 6.18 -19.32
C ALA A 136 -22.87 7.46 -19.82
N PHE A 137 -23.24 8.36 -18.90
CA PHE A 137 -23.86 9.65 -19.22
C PHE A 137 -22.85 10.78 -19.50
N GLY A 138 -21.55 10.54 -19.29
CA GLY A 138 -20.49 11.54 -19.49
C GLY A 138 -20.49 12.72 -18.51
N ASN A 139 -21.36 12.71 -17.51
CA ASN A 139 -21.51 13.82 -16.55
C ASN A 139 -20.69 13.67 -15.26
N LYS A 140 -19.97 12.55 -15.12
CA LYS A 140 -19.08 12.28 -14.00
C LYS A 140 -17.75 11.74 -14.51
N GLU A 141 -16.69 12.22 -13.90
CA GLU A 141 -15.33 11.75 -14.06
C GLU A 141 -14.88 11.06 -12.78
N MET A 142 -14.16 9.96 -12.90
CA MET A 142 -13.57 9.25 -11.77
C MET A 142 -12.08 9.07 -12.01
N LYS A 143 -11.30 9.32 -10.95
CA LYS A 143 -9.86 9.10 -10.89
C LYS A 143 -9.56 8.24 -9.66
N ILE A 144 -8.65 7.26 -9.82
CA ILE A 144 -8.29 6.36 -8.74
C ILE A 144 -6.80 6.47 -8.45
N LYS A 145 -6.46 6.78 -7.19
CA LYS A 145 -5.10 6.83 -6.68
C LYS A 145 -4.84 5.67 -5.74
N ILE A 146 -3.65 5.10 -5.82
CA ILE A 146 -3.20 4.05 -4.90
C ILE A 146 -2.66 4.71 -3.64
N ILE A 147 -3.18 4.29 -2.47
CA ILE A 147 -2.69 4.76 -1.16
C ILE A 147 -1.72 3.72 -0.60
N GLU A 148 -2.13 2.45 -0.59
CA GLU A 148 -1.40 1.39 0.08
C GLU A 148 -1.31 0.16 -0.81
N ILE A 149 -0.12 -0.43 -0.84
CA ILE A 149 0.25 -1.62 -1.58
C ILE A 149 0.64 -2.69 -0.56
N SER A 150 0.27 -3.95 -0.82
CA SER A 150 0.71 -5.09 -0.04
C SER A 150 2.15 -5.48 -0.40
N ASP A 151 2.92 -5.89 0.62
CA ASP A 151 4.25 -6.48 0.46
C ASP A 151 4.20 -7.97 0.04
N GLU A 152 3.01 -8.55 -0.16
CA GLU A 152 2.87 -9.93 -0.64
C GLU A 152 3.54 -10.11 -2.01
N ASN A 153 4.67 -10.82 -2.02
CA ASN A 153 5.36 -11.14 -3.27
C ASN A 153 4.48 -12.07 -4.11
N PRO A 154 4.27 -11.78 -5.41
CA PRO A 154 3.58 -12.71 -6.29
C PRO A 154 4.38 -14.02 -6.32
N LEU A 155 3.70 -15.13 -6.02
CA LEU A 155 4.33 -16.45 -5.86
C LEU A 155 5.13 -16.90 -7.10
N LEU A 156 4.85 -16.32 -8.26
CA LEU A 156 5.52 -16.60 -9.53
C LEU A 156 5.56 -15.31 -10.37
N ILE A 157 6.70 -14.99 -10.97
CA ILE A 157 6.80 -14.02 -12.07
C ILE A 157 6.01 -14.62 -13.24
N THR A 158 4.72 -14.29 -13.31
CA THR A 158 3.85 -14.77 -14.38
C THR A 158 4.34 -14.21 -15.72
N LYS A 159 4.03 -14.88 -16.84
CA LYS A 159 4.34 -14.38 -18.20
C LYS A 159 3.74 -13.00 -18.52
N PHE A 160 2.88 -12.48 -17.64
CA PHE A 160 2.17 -11.20 -17.76
C PHE A 160 2.79 -10.08 -16.89
N GLY A 161 4.06 -10.22 -16.50
CA GLY A 161 4.81 -9.19 -15.77
C GLY A 161 4.57 -9.19 -14.26
N ASN A 162 5.16 -8.18 -13.59
CA ASN A 162 5.03 -7.98 -12.15
C ASN A 162 3.63 -7.43 -11.83
N ARG A 163 2.92 -8.14 -10.96
CA ARG A 163 1.64 -7.69 -10.41
C ARG A 163 1.84 -7.25 -8.96
N VAL A 164 1.15 -6.19 -8.61
CA VAL A 164 1.15 -5.59 -7.29
C VAL A 164 -0.25 -5.76 -6.70
N LYS A 165 -0.32 -6.16 -5.44
CA LYS A 165 -1.57 -6.33 -4.72
C LYS A 165 -1.89 -5.04 -3.97
N ILE A 166 -3.05 -4.43 -4.22
CA ILE A 166 -3.42 -3.13 -3.65
C ILE A 166 -4.24 -3.30 -2.37
N ASN A 167 -3.94 -2.56 -1.30
CA ASN A 167 -4.74 -2.65 -0.06
C ASN A 167 -5.78 -1.53 0.00
N LYS A 168 -5.34 -0.30 -0.25
CA LYS A 168 -6.17 0.90 -0.15
C LYS A 168 -6.05 1.77 -1.38
N ILE A 169 -7.18 2.34 -1.77
CA ILE A 169 -7.28 3.32 -2.85
C ILE A 169 -8.04 4.56 -2.41
N LEU A 170 -7.73 5.69 -3.03
CA LEU A 170 -8.52 6.91 -2.99
C LEU A 170 -9.29 7.01 -4.31
N ILE A 171 -10.61 7.12 -4.22
CA ILE A 171 -11.47 7.37 -5.37
C ILE A 171 -11.92 8.82 -5.29
N THR A 172 -11.63 9.58 -6.34
CA THR A 172 -12.13 10.94 -6.55
C THR A 172 -13.15 10.90 -7.67
N ILE A 173 -14.40 11.25 -7.38
CA ILE A 173 -15.46 11.42 -8.38
C ILE A 173 -15.79 12.90 -8.50
N LYS A 174 -15.58 13.46 -9.68
CA LYS A 174 -15.94 14.82 -10.03
C LYS A 174 -17.22 14.80 -10.84
N HIS A 175 -18.19 15.57 -10.40
CA HIS A 175 -19.39 15.87 -11.16
C HIS A 175 -19.11 17.05 -12.08
N LEU A 176 -19.33 16.89 -13.39
CA LEU A 176 -19.06 17.95 -14.36
C LEU A 176 -20.12 19.06 -14.32
N GLU A 177 -21.37 18.72 -13.98
CA GLU A 177 -22.49 19.67 -14.01
C GLU A 177 -22.45 20.69 -12.86
N ASN A 178 -22.14 20.24 -11.65
CA ASN A 178 -22.15 21.08 -10.44
C ASN A 178 -20.74 21.36 -9.88
N GLN A 179 -19.69 20.90 -10.57
CA GLN A 179 -18.28 21.00 -10.16
C GLN A 179 -17.99 20.39 -8.77
N GLN A 180 -18.89 19.58 -8.22
CA GLN A 180 -18.72 18.97 -6.90
C GLN A 180 -17.71 17.81 -6.99
N ILE A 181 -16.80 17.76 -6.03
CA ILE A 181 -15.79 16.70 -5.92
C ILE A 181 -16.13 15.87 -4.69
N GLU A 182 -16.31 14.56 -4.88
CA GLU A 182 -16.49 13.60 -3.82
C GLU A 182 -15.25 12.70 -3.76
N GLU A 183 -14.59 12.66 -2.61
CA GLU A 183 -13.41 11.83 -2.39
C GLU A 183 -13.69 10.85 -1.26
N ALA A 184 -13.27 9.61 -1.46
CA ALA A 184 -13.42 8.57 -0.46
C ALA A 184 -12.27 7.56 -0.56
N GLU A 185 -11.70 7.24 0.60
CA GLU A 185 -10.73 6.17 0.76
C GLU A 185 -11.49 4.84 0.87
N PHE A 186 -11.00 3.82 0.19
CA PHE A 186 -11.57 2.48 0.18
C PHE A 186 -10.48 1.47 0.56
N ASP A 187 -10.75 0.73 1.63
CA ASP A 187 -9.99 -0.47 2.00
C ASP A 187 -10.53 -1.67 1.20
N ILE A 188 -9.81 -2.00 0.13
CA ILE A 188 -10.20 -3.05 -0.82
C ILE A 188 -10.11 -4.43 -0.18
N GLU A 189 -9.18 -4.63 0.75
CA GLU A 189 -9.05 -5.89 1.48
C GLU A 189 -10.27 -6.14 2.37
N GLU A 190 -10.75 -5.11 3.09
CA GLU A 190 -11.96 -5.24 3.90
C GLU A 190 -13.20 -5.50 3.04
N ILE A 191 -13.32 -4.81 1.90
CA ILE A 191 -14.45 -4.93 0.97
C ILE A 191 -14.49 -6.33 0.35
N GLU A 192 -13.35 -6.85 -0.06
CA GLU A 192 -13.22 -8.22 -0.58
C GLU A 192 -13.62 -9.26 0.48
N ARG A 193 -13.13 -9.12 1.72
CA ARG A 193 -13.53 -10.01 2.82
C ARG A 193 -15.03 -9.97 3.07
N GLU A 194 -15.63 -8.78 3.07
CA GLU A 194 -17.08 -8.62 3.24
C GLU A 194 -17.87 -9.24 2.07
N LEU A 195 -17.38 -9.11 0.83
CA LEU A 195 -18.01 -9.71 -0.33
C LEU A 195 -18.01 -11.24 -0.25
N ILE A 196 -16.89 -11.82 0.19
CA ILE A 196 -16.75 -13.26 0.45
C ILE A 196 -17.72 -13.71 1.56
N GLU A 197 -17.86 -12.92 2.63
CA GLU A 197 -18.75 -13.25 3.75
C GLU A 197 -20.23 -13.17 3.34
N LYS A 198 -20.64 -12.08 2.70
CA LYS A 198 -22.06 -11.83 2.37
C LYS A 198 -22.55 -12.59 1.15
N ARG A 199 -21.68 -12.79 0.16
CA ARG A 199 -22.06 -13.29 -1.16
C ARG A 199 -21.25 -14.50 -1.62
N HIS A 200 -20.25 -14.93 -0.86
CA HIS A 200 -19.38 -16.06 -1.18
C HIS A 200 -18.70 -15.96 -2.55
N TYR A 201 -18.51 -14.73 -3.06
CA TYR A 201 -17.71 -14.46 -4.24
C TYR A 201 -16.29 -14.11 -3.83
N THR A 202 -15.31 -14.67 -4.54
CA THR A 202 -13.91 -14.27 -4.44
C THR A 202 -13.57 -13.41 -5.64
N SER A 203 -12.89 -12.31 -5.40
CA SER A 203 -12.37 -11.44 -6.44
C SER A 203 -10.88 -11.71 -6.61
N SER A 204 -10.32 -11.32 -7.75
CA SER A 204 -8.87 -11.23 -7.93
C SER A 204 -8.47 -9.86 -8.45
N ASN A 205 -9.38 -8.89 -8.34
CA ASN A 205 -9.25 -7.57 -8.95
C ASN A 205 -8.25 -6.67 -8.21
N ARG A 206 -7.80 -7.11 -7.03
CA ARG A 206 -6.74 -6.50 -6.22
C ARG A 206 -5.35 -6.59 -6.85
N TRP A 207 -5.12 -7.58 -7.71
CA TRP A 207 -3.84 -7.80 -8.39
C TRP A 207 -3.77 -6.99 -9.69
N ILE A 208 -2.97 -5.91 -9.67
CA ILE A 208 -2.84 -4.98 -10.79
C ILE A 208 -1.42 -5.01 -11.35
N PRO A 209 -1.23 -5.10 -12.68
CA PRO A 209 0.09 -5.07 -13.27
C PRO A 209 0.72 -3.69 -13.10
N THR A 210 2.03 -3.63 -12.85
CA THR A 210 2.77 -2.37 -12.66
C THR A 210 2.67 -1.43 -13.87
N GLU A 211 2.47 -1.96 -15.07
CA GLU A 211 2.28 -1.20 -16.32
C GLU A 211 1.03 -0.31 -16.29
N SER A 212 0.00 -0.76 -15.56
CA SER A 212 -1.28 -0.06 -15.37
C SER A 212 -1.23 0.98 -14.26
N ILE A 213 -0.06 1.19 -13.64
CA ILE A 213 0.16 2.17 -12.59
C ILE A 213 1.06 3.27 -13.16
N LYS A 214 0.59 4.50 -13.12
CA LYS A 214 1.31 5.68 -13.63
C LYS A 214 1.28 6.78 -12.57
N SER A 215 2.46 7.14 -12.06
CA SER A 215 2.60 8.18 -11.01
C SER A 215 1.68 7.96 -9.80
N GLY A 216 1.48 6.70 -9.40
CA GLY A 216 0.60 6.31 -8.28
C GLY A 216 -0.91 6.33 -8.60
N TYR A 217 -1.29 6.65 -9.83
CA TYR A 217 -2.67 6.53 -10.32
C TYR A 217 -2.84 5.26 -11.16
N ILE A 218 -4.08 4.78 -11.19
CA ILE A 218 -4.47 3.62 -11.98
C ILE A 218 -4.96 4.10 -13.34
N VAL A 219 -4.70 3.33 -14.38
CA VAL A 219 -5.26 3.59 -15.71
C VAL A 219 -6.76 3.30 -15.75
N ASN A 220 -7.49 4.09 -16.54
CA ASN A 220 -8.94 4.03 -16.67
C ASN A 220 -9.48 2.64 -17.09
N THR A 221 -8.71 1.86 -17.85
CA THR A 221 -9.06 0.49 -18.27
C THR A 221 -9.24 -0.49 -17.09
N ARG A 222 -8.63 -0.19 -15.94
CA ARG A 222 -8.70 -1.02 -14.73
C ARG A 222 -9.63 -0.48 -13.66
N HIS A 223 -10.19 0.72 -13.85
CA HIS A 223 -11.04 1.37 -12.85
C HIS A 223 -12.24 0.50 -12.48
N THR A 224 -13.03 0.10 -13.47
CA THR A 224 -14.26 -0.69 -13.29
C THR A 224 -13.98 -2.04 -12.64
N SER A 225 -12.88 -2.70 -13.02
CA SER A 225 -12.45 -3.96 -12.42
C SER A 225 -12.11 -3.79 -10.94
N LEU A 226 -11.41 -2.72 -10.56
CA LEU A 226 -11.01 -2.52 -9.17
C LEU A 226 -12.19 -2.12 -8.26
N ILE A 227 -13.14 -1.35 -8.77
CA ILE A 227 -14.32 -0.90 -8.00
C ILE A 227 -15.49 -1.88 -8.06
N SER A 228 -15.39 -2.97 -8.82
CA SER A 228 -16.50 -3.91 -9.03
C SER A 228 -17.07 -4.44 -7.71
N ASP A 229 -16.19 -4.70 -6.75
CA ASP A 229 -16.54 -5.30 -5.47
C ASP A 229 -17.25 -4.27 -4.58
N ALA A 230 -16.79 -3.02 -4.63
CA ALA A 230 -17.43 -1.90 -3.97
C ALA A 230 -18.80 -1.57 -4.60
N MET A 231 -18.93 -1.66 -5.92
CA MET A 231 -20.20 -1.51 -6.62
C MET A 231 -21.16 -2.65 -6.30
N ALA A 232 -20.66 -3.89 -6.24
CA ALA A 232 -21.45 -5.05 -5.86
C ALA A 232 -22.03 -4.86 -4.45
N LEU A 233 -21.24 -4.33 -3.51
CA LEU A 233 -21.68 -3.95 -2.16
C LEU A 233 -22.32 -2.56 -2.09
N ASP A 234 -22.84 -2.00 -3.19
CA ASP A 234 -23.49 -0.66 -3.32
C ASP A 234 -22.80 0.49 -2.57
N TYR A 235 -21.49 0.40 -2.33
CA TYR A 235 -20.71 1.45 -1.69
C TYR A 235 -20.36 2.57 -2.66
N LEU A 236 -20.36 2.26 -3.95
CA LEU A 236 -20.05 3.18 -5.01
C LEU A 236 -21.07 2.99 -6.14
N ILE A 237 -21.54 4.12 -6.66
CA ILE A 237 -22.37 4.19 -7.87
C ILE A 237 -21.68 5.21 -8.76
N PHE A 238 -21.18 4.75 -9.90
CA PHE A 238 -20.53 5.59 -10.90
C PHE A 238 -21.50 5.80 -12.04
#